data_AF-A0A0T6AWS8-F1
#
_entry.id   AF-A0A0T6AWS8-F1
#
_cell.length_a   1.000
_cell.length_b   1.000
_cell.length_c   1.000
_cell.angle_alpha   90.00
_cell.angle_beta   90.00
_cell.angle_gamma   90.00
#
_symmetry.space_group_name_H-M   'P 1'
#
loop_
_entity.id
_entity.type
_entity.pdbx_description
1 polymer ?
#
loop_
_entity_poly.entity_id
_entity_poly.type
_entity_poly.pdbx_seq_one_letter_code
_entity_poly.pdbx_strand_id
1 'polypeptide(L)'
;HHFGAPIVGISATDLLPWAGARMGNPDNPSYVPNYFLSLNEQMVLHEKLQAFFALFLTKIGYFFLSTAASEIRAREFFGNHLPSLETIVSNTSLLLVNSHISVNVPRPMVPNVVEVGGLHIEPSDSLPPELDEIVRTSSDGVVYFSMGTVID
;
A
#
# COMPACT_ATOMS: atom_id res chain seq x y z
N HIS A 1 -13.82 -2.62 17.54
CA HIS A 1 -15.04 -2.00 18.11
C HIS A 1 -15.92 -3.02 18.85
N HIS A 2 -16.58 -3.96 18.17
CA HIS A 2 -17.53 -4.90 18.81
C HIS A 2 -16.88 -5.88 19.81
N PHE A 3 -15.70 -6.41 19.48
CA PHE A 3 -15.08 -7.52 20.23
C PHE A 3 -14.09 -7.10 21.32
N GLY A 4 -13.87 -5.79 21.54
CA GLY A 4 -12.88 -5.29 22.50
C GLY A 4 -11.43 -5.72 22.23
N ALA A 5 -11.13 -6.28 21.06
CA ALA A 5 -9.82 -6.80 20.68
C ALA A 5 -9.03 -5.79 19.85
N PRO A 6 -7.68 -5.82 19.92
CA PRO A 6 -6.82 -5.02 19.04
C PRO A 6 -6.98 -5.45 17.59
N ILE A 7 -6.96 -4.48 16.68
CA ILE A 7 -7.02 -4.72 15.24
C ILE A 7 -5.59 -4.69 14.69
N VAL A 8 -5.18 -5.77 14.04
CA VAL A 8 -3.92 -5.86 13.30
C VAL A 8 -4.24 -5.92 11.82
N GLY A 9 -3.74 -4.95 11.06
CA GLY A 9 -3.88 -4.88 9.60
C GLY A 9 -2.64 -5.42 8.89
N ILE A 10 -2.83 -5.94 7.67
CA ILE A 10 -1.76 -6.33 6.75
C ILE A 10 -2.02 -5.63 5.42
N SER A 11 -0.99 -4.99 4.86
CA SER A 11 -0.99 -4.38 3.53
C SER A 11 -0.05 -5.17 2.62
N ALA A 12 -0.55 -5.61 1.47
CA ALA A 12 0.25 -6.32 0.46
C ALA A 12 1.16 -5.38 -0.34
N THR A 13 0.97 -4.06 -0.22
CA THR A 13 1.77 -3.03 -0.89
C THR A 13 2.42 -2.11 0.14
N ASP A 14 3.24 -1.19 -0.35
CA ASP A 14 3.73 -0.05 0.44
C ASP A 14 2.59 0.80 1.02
N LEU A 15 2.93 1.66 1.99
CA LEU A 15 1.99 2.51 2.71
C LEU A 15 1.44 3.61 1.80
N LEU A 16 0.29 3.35 1.18
CA LEU A 16 -0.40 4.26 0.28
C LEU A 16 -0.86 5.56 0.99
N PRO A 17 -1.11 6.66 0.24
CA PRO A 17 -1.38 7.98 0.83
C PRO A 17 -2.56 8.07 1.81
N TRP A 18 -3.55 7.19 1.69
CA TRP A 18 -4.70 7.12 2.62
C TRP A 18 -4.43 6.25 3.85
N ALA A 19 -3.40 5.41 3.83
CA ALA A 19 -3.06 4.49 4.92
C ALA A 19 -2.31 5.21 6.06
N GLY A 20 -1.44 6.18 5.73
CA GLY A 20 -0.64 6.89 6.73
C GLY A 20 -1.48 7.62 7.77
N ALA A 21 -2.45 8.43 7.34
CA ALA A 21 -3.31 9.21 8.24
C ALA A 21 -4.12 8.32 9.20
N ARG A 22 -4.53 7.12 8.77
CA ARG A 22 -5.26 6.15 9.60
C ARG A 22 -4.46 5.67 10.81
N MET A 23 -3.14 5.59 10.66
CA MET A 23 -2.22 5.13 11.70
C MET A 23 -1.62 6.28 12.52
N GLY A 24 -1.98 7.54 12.20
CA GLY A 24 -1.33 8.73 12.77
C GLY A 24 0.05 9.02 12.20
N ASN A 25 0.39 8.43 11.04
CA ASN A 25 1.69 8.63 10.39
C ASN A 25 1.73 10.00 9.67
N PRO A 26 2.77 10.82 9.88
CA PRO A 26 2.88 12.10 9.17
C PRO A 26 3.15 11.87 7.67
N ASP A 27 2.50 12.69 6.85
CA ASP A 27 2.48 12.54 5.40
C ASP A 27 2.60 13.92 4.75
N ASN A 28 3.84 14.43 4.72
CA ASN A 28 4.14 15.78 4.26
C ASN A 28 4.74 15.73 2.83
N PRO A 29 4.08 16.36 1.85
CA PRO A 29 4.51 16.32 0.44
C PRO A 29 5.80 17.12 0.17
N SER A 30 6.37 17.81 1.17
CA SER A 30 7.64 18.52 1.04
C SER A 30 8.86 17.59 1.06
N TYR A 31 8.70 16.37 1.57
CA TYR A 31 9.78 15.38 1.70
C TYR A 31 9.31 13.92 1.52
N VAL A 32 8.01 13.65 1.57
CA VAL A 32 7.45 12.35 1.19
C VAL A 32 6.93 12.46 -0.24
N PRO A 33 7.56 11.83 -1.23
CA PRO A 33 7.04 11.81 -2.58
C PRO A 33 5.71 11.04 -2.64
N ASN A 34 4.81 11.46 -3.52
CA ASN A 34 3.56 10.73 -3.73
C ASN A 34 3.85 9.44 -4.49
N TYR A 35 3.35 8.30 -4.01
CA TYR A 35 3.55 6.98 -4.65
C TYR A 35 3.18 6.95 -6.14
N PHE A 36 2.19 7.74 -6.56
CA PHE A 36 1.72 7.78 -7.95
C PHE A 36 2.54 8.72 -8.85
N LEU A 37 3.51 9.44 -8.29
CA LEU A 37 4.42 10.27 -9.06
C LEU A 37 5.82 9.65 -9.01
N SER A 38 6.50 9.62 -10.15
CA SER A 38 7.91 9.21 -10.24
C SER A 38 8.84 10.33 -9.74
N LEU A 39 8.66 10.75 -8.48
CA LEU A 39 9.48 11.77 -7.80
C LEU A 39 10.49 11.11 -6.86
N ASN A 40 11.65 11.74 -6.73
CA ASN A 40 12.71 11.31 -5.81
C ASN A 40 12.64 12.07 -4.48
N GLU A 41 13.53 11.73 -3.54
CA GLU A 41 13.65 12.39 -2.24
C GLU A 41 14.10 13.85 -2.31
N GLN A 42 14.84 14.21 -3.36
CA GLN A 42 15.49 15.50 -3.52
C GLN A 42 14.62 16.43 -4.39
N MET A 43 13.38 16.64 -3.96
CA MET A 43 12.45 17.47 -4.71
C MET A 43 12.84 18.96 -4.67
N VAL A 44 12.81 19.61 -5.82
CA VAL A 44 12.81 21.08 -5.93
C VAL A 44 11.40 21.65 -5.74
N LEU A 45 11.26 22.98 -5.65
CA LEU A 45 9.98 23.62 -5.28
C LEU A 45 8.81 23.21 -6.18
N HIS A 46 9.00 23.12 -7.50
CA HIS A 46 7.92 22.77 -8.42
C HIS A 46 7.46 21.31 -8.24
N GLU A 47 8.40 20.38 -7.98
CA GLU A 47 8.09 18.98 -7.68
C GLU A 47 7.36 18.84 -6.34
N LYS A 48 7.72 19.64 -5.34
CA LYS A 48 6.97 19.71 -4.07
C LYS A 48 5.54 20.20 -4.25
N LEU A 49 5.32 21.17 -5.14
CA LEU A 49 3.97 21.63 -5.50
C LEU A 49 3.19 20.52 -6.20
N GLN A 50 3.82 19.80 -7.13
CA GLN A 50 3.21 18.64 -7.79
C GLN A 50 2.84 17.55 -6.79
N ALA A 51 3.75 17.19 -5.88
CA ALA A 51 3.51 16.22 -4.81
C ALA A 51 2.35 16.66 -3.90
N PHE A 52 2.26 17.95 -3.56
CA PHE A 52 1.16 18.51 -2.77
C PHE A 52 -0.19 18.35 -3.48
N PHE A 53 -0.29 18.76 -4.75
CA PHE A 53 -1.54 18.62 -5.51
C PHE A 53 -1.90 17.16 -5.74
N ALA A 54 -0.93 16.31 -6.07
CA ALA A 54 -1.16 14.87 -6.23
C ALA A 54 -1.64 14.24 -4.92
N LEU A 55 -1.03 14.57 -3.79
CA LEU A 55 -1.46 14.07 -2.48
C LEU A 55 -2.91 14.49 -2.16
N PHE A 56 -3.24 15.75 -2.41
CA PHE A 56 -4.58 16.27 -2.19
C PHE A 56 -5.62 15.59 -3.10
N LEU A 57 -5.34 15.52 -4.39
CA LEU A 57 -6.23 14.91 -5.38
C LEU A 57 -6.42 13.41 -5.14
N THR A 58 -5.35 12.68 -4.79
CA THR A 58 -5.43 11.25 -4.49
C THR A 58 -6.25 10.98 -3.23
N LYS A 59 -6.12 11.80 -2.18
CA LYS A 59 -6.96 11.68 -0.97
C LYS A 59 -8.43 11.97 -1.26
N ILE A 60 -8.73 13.00 -2.05
CA ILE A 60 -10.10 13.31 -2.50
C ILE A 60 -10.67 12.18 -3.35
N GLY A 61 -9.92 11.74 -4.37
CA GLY A 61 -10.32 10.65 -5.25
C GLY A 61 -10.60 9.38 -4.46
N TYR A 62 -9.71 9.00 -3.54
CA TYR A 62 -9.89 7.84 -2.67
C TYR A 62 -11.14 7.97 -1.80
N PHE A 63 -11.42 9.15 -1.24
CA PHE A 63 -12.63 9.37 -0.46
C PHE A 63 -13.91 9.10 -1.27
N PHE A 64 -14.02 9.69 -2.47
CA PHE A 64 -15.22 9.55 -3.30
C PHE A 64 -15.35 8.18 -3.97
N LEU A 65 -14.24 7.60 -4.44
CA LEU A 65 -14.25 6.33 -5.19
C LEU A 65 -14.25 5.10 -4.28
N SER A 66 -13.66 5.18 -3.08
CA SER A 66 -13.49 4.04 -2.18
C SER A 66 -14.22 4.23 -0.87
N THR A 67 -13.90 5.27 -0.09
CA THR A 67 -14.42 5.40 1.29
C THR A 67 -15.94 5.54 1.31
N ALA A 68 -16.50 6.44 0.51
CA ALA A 68 -17.94 6.70 0.48
C ALA A 68 -18.74 5.48 0.03
N ALA A 69 -18.30 4.82 -1.04
CA ALA A 69 -18.93 3.59 -1.53
C ALA A 69 -18.84 2.46 -0.48
N SER A 70 -17.69 2.30 0.15
CA SER A 70 -17.47 1.28 1.18
C SER A 70 -18.34 1.53 2.42
N GLU A 71 -18.52 2.79 2.81
CA GLU A 71 -19.37 3.20 3.94
C GLU A 71 -20.84 2.83 3.68
N ILE A 72 -21.35 3.11 2.47
CA ILE A 72 -22.72 2.74 2.07
C ILE A 72 -22.89 1.22 2.15
N ARG A 73 -21.98 0.46 1.54
CA ARG A 73 -22.03 -1.01 1.58
C ARG A 73 -21.95 -1.55 3.01
N ALA A 74 -21.06 -1.02 3.84
CA ALA A 74 -20.93 -1.43 5.22
C ALA A 74 -22.25 -1.21 5.99
N ARG A 75 -22.94 -0.10 5.75
CA ARG A 75 -24.25 0.17 6.36
C ARG A 75 -25.38 -0.72 5.81
N GLU A 76 -25.33 -1.10 4.53
CA GLU A 76 -26.29 -2.06 3.95
C GLU A 76 -26.20 -3.44 4.63
N PHE A 77 -24.99 -3.94 4.87
CA PHE A 77 -24.78 -5.28 5.43
C PHE A 77 -24.83 -5.32 6.97
N PHE A 78 -24.32 -4.28 7.63
CA PHE A 78 -24.18 -4.24 9.09
C PHE A 78 -25.13 -3.25 9.77
N GLY A 79 -25.94 -2.51 9.01
CA GLY A 79 -26.93 -1.57 9.53
C GLY A 79 -26.34 -0.22 9.99
N ASN A 80 -27.24 0.70 10.33
CA ASN A 80 -26.88 2.09 10.65
C ASN A 80 -26.20 2.29 12.02
N HIS A 81 -26.20 1.26 12.87
CA HIS A 81 -25.53 1.29 14.16
C HIS A 81 -24.01 1.11 14.06
N LEU A 82 -23.50 0.78 12.86
CA LEU A 82 -22.07 0.71 12.59
C LEU A 82 -21.46 2.12 12.71
N PRO A 83 -20.37 2.29 13.51
CA PRO A 83 -19.54 3.49 13.47
C PRO A 83 -19.01 3.74 12.05
N SER A 84 -18.57 4.96 11.75
CA SER A 84 -17.95 5.21 10.44
C SER A 84 -16.73 4.30 10.23
N LEU A 85 -16.49 3.90 8.98
CA LEU A 85 -15.31 3.10 8.63
C LEU A 85 -14.02 3.82 9.03
N GLU A 86 -13.99 5.15 8.95
CA GLU A 86 -12.87 5.96 9.44
C GLU A 86 -12.62 5.74 10.95
N THR A 87 -13.66 5.72 11.77
CA THR A 87 -13.55 5.47 13.22
C THR A 87 -13.09 4.05 13.52
N ILE A 88 -13.54 3.08 12.73
CA ILE A 88 -13.14 1.68 12.90
C ILE A 88 -11.66 1.51 12.55
N VAL A 89 -11.24 2.09 11.43
CA VAL A 89 -9.89 1.94 10.91
C VAL A 89 -8.87 2.75 11.72
N SER A 90 -9.25 3.91 12.28
CA SER A 90 -8.37 4.66 13.19
C SER A 90 -8.07 3.93 14.49
N ASN A 91 -8.86 2.92 14.86
CA ASN A 91 -8.62 2.04 15.99
C ASN A 91 -7.72 0.83 15.65
N THR A 92 -6.94 0.91 14.56
CA THR A 92 -5.95 -0.11 14.20
C THR A 92 -4.73 0.00 15.11
N SER A 93 -4.41 -1.07 15.84
CA SER A 93 -3.33 -1.09 16.81
C SER A 93 -1.97 -1.33 16.18
N LEU A 94 -1.92 -2.06 15.06
CA LEU A 94 -0.71 -2.40 14.33
C LEU A 94 -1.03 -2.57 12.85
N LEU A 95 -0.18 -2.03 11.98
CA LEU A 95 -0.24 -2.24 10.53
C LEU A 95 1.08 -2.84 10.05
N LEU A 96 1.01 -4.06 9.51
CA LEU A 96 2.13 -4.71 8.83
C LEU A 96 2.08 -4.34 7.36
N VAL A 97 3.16 -3.75 6.82
CA VAL A 97 3.23 -3.26 5.45
C VAL A 97 4.27 -4.06 4.68
N ASN A 98 3.91 -4.60 3.52
CA ASN A 98 4.83 -5.28 2.62
C ASN A 98 5.70 -4.25 1.88
N SER A 99 6.58 -3.61 2.63
CA SER A 99 7.55 -2.61 2.22
C SER A 99 8.90 -2.93 2.86
N HIS A 100 9.99 -2.37 2.32
CA HIS A 100 11.29 -2.48 2.95
C HIS A 100 12.16 -1.27 2.60
N ILE A 101 12.87 -0.75 3.60
CA ILE A 101 13.77 0.41 3.46
C ILE A 101 14.85 0.27 2.38
N SER A 102 15.23 -0.96 1.99
CA SER A 102 16.26 -1.16 0.95
C SER A 102 15.77 -0.89 -0.46
N VAL A 103 14.45 -0.89 -0.69
CA VAL A 103 13.84 -0.70 -2.02
C VAL A 103 12.97 0.56 -2.10
N ASN A 104 12.56 1.09 -0.95
CA ASN A 104 11.69 2.25 -0.86
C ASN A 104 12.44 3.50 -0.41
N VAL A 105 11.89 4.64 -0.80
CA VAL A 105 12.32 5.95 -0.33
C VAL A 105 12.13 6.05 1.21
N PRO A 106 13.14 6.52 1.97
CA PRO A 106 13.00 6.81 3.39
C PRO A 106 11.84 7.76 3.65
N ARG A 107 11.00 7.37 4.60
CA ARG A 107 9.85 8.17 5.03
C ARG A 107 9.66 8.04 6.54
N PRO A 108 9.03 9.02 7.20
CA PRO A 108 8.65 8.86 8.58
C PRO A 108 7.67 7.70 8.74
N MET A 109 7.92 6.86 9.74
CA MET A 109 7.03 5.78 10.15
C MET A 109 6.85 5.83 11.66
N VAL A 110 5.59 5.80 12.08
CA VAL A 110 5.22 5.63 13.49
C VAL A 110 5.42 4.17 13.93
N PRO A 111 5.70 3.89 15.22
CA PRO A 111 6.05 2.53 15.68
C PRO A 111 4.98 1.45 15.47
N ASN A 112 3.72 1.85 15.31
CA ASN A 112 2.59 0.97 15.01
C ASN A 112 2.44 0.64 13.52
N VAL A 113 3.36 1.09 12.67
CA VAL A 113 3.48 0.66 11.27
C VAL A 113 4.82 -0.05 11.12
N VAL A 114 4.78 -1.34 10.80
CA VAL A 114 5.96 -2.20 10.74
C VAL A 114 6.14 -2.74 9.33
N GLU A 115 7.33 -2.53 8.78
CA GLU A 115 7.73 -3.07 7.48
C GLU A 115 8.01 -4.57 7.58
N VAL A 116 7.32 -5.37 6.77
CA VAL A 116 7.42 -6.83 6.67
C VAL A 116 7.58 -7.26 5.21
N GLY A 117 8.49 -6.59 4.50
CA GLY A 117 8.77 -6.86 3.09
C GLY A 117 9.05 -8.34 2.82
N GLY A 118 8.34 -8.91 1.86
CA GLY A 118 8.50 -10.30 1.44
C GLY A 118 7.84 -11.33 2.34
N LEU A 119 6.96 -10.94 3.28
CA LEU A 119 6.24 -11.89 4.16
C LEU A 119 5.43 -12.95 3.38
N HIS A 120 5.03 -12.62 2.16
CA HIS A 120 4.28 -13.49 1.24
C HIS A 120 5.17 -14.40 0.37
N ILE A 121 6.49 -14.27 0.46
CA ILE A 121 7.44 -15.04 -0.35
C ILE A 121 7.69 -16.37 0.34
N GLU A 122 7.17 -17.43 -0.27
CA GLU A 122 7.40 -18.81 0.18
C GLU A 122 8.62 -19.42 -0.56
N PRO A 123 9.20 -20.50 -0.03
CA PRO A 123 10.22 -21.26 -0.76
C PRO A 123 9.69 -21.66 -2.15
N SER A 124 10.51 -21.45 -3.19
CA SER A 124 10.12 -21.76 -4.56
C SER A 124 10.00 -23.25 -4.81
N ASP A 125 8.91 -23.67 -5.45
CA ASP A 125 8.78 -24.99 -6.05
C ASP A 125 9.71 -25.17 -7.26
N SER A 126 9.91 -26.42 -7.65
CA SER A 126 10.63 -26.73 -8.90
C SER A 126 9.84 -26.24 -10.11
N LEU A 127 10.55 -25.73 -11.11
CA LEU A 127 9.94 -25.32 -12.38
C LEU A 127 9.28 -26.52 -13.08
N PRO A 128 8.16 -26.31 -13.79
CA PRO A 128 7.64 -27.29 -14.73
C PRO A 128 8.73 -27.74 -15.72
N PRO A 129 8.76 -29.03 -16.13
CA PRO A 129 9.83 -29.57 -16.97
C PRO A 129 10.11 -28.74 -18.24
N GLU A 130 9.06 -28.21 -18.87
CA GLU A 130 9.16 -27.41 -20.08
C GLU A 130 9.87 -26.08 -19.83
N LEU A 131 9.60 -25.43 -18.69
CA LEU A 131 10.26 -24.18 -18.31
C LEU A 131 11.68 -24.43 -17.82
N ASP A 132 11.93 -25.52 -17.09
CA ASP A 132 13.29 -25.91 -16.68
C ASP A 132 14.17 -26.17 -17.91
N GLU A 133 13.64 -26.86 -18.93
CA GLU A 133 14.36 -27.09 -20.18
C GLU A 133 14.70 -25.79 -20.90
N ILE A 134 13.74 -24.85 -21.02
CA ILE A 134 13.98 -23.54 -21.63
C ILE A 134 15.06 -22.77 -20.88
N VAL A 135 14.97 -22.73 -19.54
CA VAL A 135 15.94 -22.02 -18.69
C VAL A 135 17.33 -22.65 -18.81
N ARG A 136 17.43 -23.97 -18.85
CA ARG A 136 18.71 -24.68 -18.89
C ARG A 136 19.38 -24.69 -20.26
N THR A 137 18.61 -24.63 -21.35
CA THR A 137 19.14 -24.71 -22.72
C THR A 137 19.42 -23.34 -23.34
N SER A 138 18.89 -22.25 -22.76
CA SER A 138 19.15 -20.91 -23.28
C SER A 138 20.59 -20.45 -23.02
N SER A 139 21.32 -20.12 -24.09
CA SER A 139 22.67 -19.54 -24.01
C SER A 139 22.66 -18.05 -23.68
N ASP A 140 21.60 -17.34 -24.05
CA ASP A 140 21.49 -15.88 -23.94
C ASP A 140 20.63 -15.44 -22.74
N GLY A 141 20.15 -16.40 -21.93
CA GLY A 141 19.26 -16.17 -20.79
C GLY A 141 17.77 -16.21 -21.15
N VAL A 142 16.91 -15.93 -20.18
CA VAL A 142 15.44 -15.97 -20.33
C VAL A 142 14.84 -14.67 -19.83
N VAL A 143 13.87 -14.13 -20.58
CA VAL A 143 13.05 -13.00 -20.14
C VAL A 143 11.72 -13.53 -19.62
N TYR A 144 11.48 -13.36 -18.32
CA TYR A 144 10.16 -13.59 -17.73
C TYR A 144 9.31 -12.33 -17.88
N PHE A 145 8.11 -12.47 -18.43
CA PHE A 145 7.13 -11.39 -18.55
C PHE A 145 5.81 -11.81 -17.92
N SER A 146 5.31 -11.00 -17.01
CA SER A 146 4.00 -11.14 -16.38
C SER A 146 3.45 -9.76 -16.06
N MET A 147 2.18 -9.54 -16.36
CA MET A 147 1.46 -8.29 -16.03
C MET A 147 0.73 -8.37 -14.69
N GLY A 148 0.87 -9.49 -13.97
CA GLY A 148 0.09 -9.74 -12.75
C GLY A 148 -1.38 -10.03 -13.03
N THR A 149 -2.18 -10.05 -11.96
CA THR A 149 -3.61 -10.40 -12.00
C THR A 149 -4.52 -9.21 -12.30
N VAL A 150 -4.02 -7.99 -12.09
CA VAL A 150 -4.74 -6.73 -12.35
C VAL A 150 -3.83 -5.91 -13.25
N ILE A 151 -4.35 -5.56 -14.42
CA ILE A 151 -3.73 -4.58 -15.32
C ILE A 151 -4.29 -3.22 -14.89
N ASP A 152 -3.44 -2.39 -14.30
CA ASP A 152 -3.75 -0.99 -13.96
C ASP A 152 -3.38 -0.07 -15.14
#